data_AF-A0A382G325-F1
#
_entry.id   AF-A0A382G325-F1
#
_cell.length_a   1.000
_cell.length_b   1.000
_cell.length_c   1.000
_cell.angle_alpha   90.00
_cell.angle_beta   90.00
_cell.angle_gamma   90.00
#
_symmetry.space_group_name_H-M   'P 1'
#
loop_
_entity.id
_entity.type
_entity.pdbx_description
1 polymer ?
#
loop_
_entity_poly.entity_id
_entity_poly.type
_entity_poly.pdbx_seq_one_letter_code
_entity_poly.pdbx_strand_id
1 'polypeptide(L)'
;YDGNTVPDYVDRMATEFEIVWDFFLDSLGFDPPPDDGTQGGSGKYDIYLENLPSQYFAITYTSSAETGSSSSCASYIKMRNDYDGSGFQGHTELENIQVTAVHEFFHSIQFAYNCYERYWTMEAAAVWSEDELYDDINDLYRYMPSWFEYPNRPIDTETTHMYGSFILYQYIDEHLGGPDMVRAIWEGSRSMASPVHNISFRSMDSALVSVGSSFRDALNRMRIANRVLSSHPNAEPYTYAEAEHYPVSAPPVRDILFFERGQPLDKVERTLVLYASHYYTIDTSDPVRVSILDQDGPQTDLFMAAVFKHSGSTDWTILTGHEINLDPDFGWDWLSLVISAQNDSGTDWDYELRLIDGESDNLIVGDLFPNPVTTDDPVQVRIFVVAPQTVYARIYNVLGQRVWSWEHEVSEPDDLTLYWYGKNSQRKAVSSGTYLMEIYGENRRFSRRLTLLRPSD
;
A
#
# COMPACT_ATOMS: atom_id res chain seq x y z
N TYR A 1 -18.73 -25.02 32.84
CA TYR A 1 -19.32 -26.26 32.35
C TYR A 1 -20.77 -26.01 32.08
N ASP A 2 -21.15 -26.02 30.80
CA ASP A 2 -22.52 -25.88 30.29
C ASP A 2 -23.37 -27.18 30.47
N GLY A 3 -22.75 -28.26 30.91
CA GLY A 3 -23.39 -29.56 31.18
C GLY A 3 -23.16 -30.64 30.13
N ASN A 4 -22.38 -30.37 29.07
CA ASN A 4 -22.14 -31.31 27.95
C ASN A 4 -20.93 -32.25 28.13
N THR A 5 -20.30 -32.28 29.32
CA THR A 5 -19.05 -33.03 29.67
C THR A 5 -17.76 -32.57 28.97
N VAL A 6 -17.83 -31.61 28.06
CA VAL A 6 -16.70 -30.91 27.45
C VAL A 6 -16.40 -29.64 28.27
N PRO A 7 -15.14 -29.25 28.47
CA PRO A 7 -14.83 -27.98 29.13
C PRO A 7 -15.24 -26.77 28.27
N ASP A 8 -15.85 -25.75 28.88
CA ASP A 8 -16.32 -24.53 28.16
C ASP A 8 -15.23 -23.86 27.32
N TYR A 9 -13.96 -23.95 27.73
CA TYR A 9 -12.83 -23.42 26.96
C TYR A 9 -12.69 -24.13 25.60
N VAL A 10 -12.91 -25.44 25.58
CA VAL A 10 -12.89 -26.26 24.36
C VAL A 10 -14.09 -25.91 23.48
N ASP A 11 -15.28 -25.75 24.06
CA ASP A 11 -16.48 -25.35 23.30
C ASP A 11 -16.34 -23.95 22.70
N ARG A 12 -15.72 -23.01 23.44
CA ARG A 12 -15.41 -21.67 22.95
C ARG A 12 -14.42 -21.71 21.79
N MET A 13 -13.33 -22.47 21.92
CA MET A 13 -12.38 -22.70 20.82
C MET A 13 -13.06 -23.30 19.60
N ALA A 14 -13.87 -24.35 19.77
CA ALA A 14 -14.58 -24.97 18.66
C ALA A 14 -15.54 -24.00 17.97
N THR A 15 -16.29 -23.22 18.74
CA THR A 15 -17.20 -22.19 18.21
C THR A 15 -16.43 -21.14 17.42
N GLU A 16 -15.29 -20.69 17.95
CA GLU A 16 -14.44 -19.71 17.28
C GLU A 16 -13.98 -20.21 15.92
N PHE A 17 -13.45 -21.43 15.83
CA PHE A 17 -12.96 -21.96 14.55
C PHE A 17 -14.05 -22.20 13.51
N GLU A 18 -15.30 -22.44 13.92
CA GLU A 18 -16.43 -22.48 12.96
C GLU A 18 -16.70 -21.07 12.39
N ILE A 19 -16.60 -20.01 13.20
CA ILE A 19 -16.71 -18.61 12.73
C ILE A 19 -15.58 -18.29 11.75
N VAL A 20 -14.34 -18.64 12.12
CA VAL A 20 -13.14 -18.41 11.28
C VAL A 20 -13.24 -19.19 9.96
N TRP A 21 -13.74 -20.42 10.00
CA TRP A 21 -13.98 -21.24 8.82
C TRP A 21 -14.98 -20.57 7.86
N ASP A 22 -16.14 -20.15 8.36
CA ASP A 22 -17.18 -19.46 7.57
C ASP A 22 -16.66 -18.11 7.02
N PHE A 23 -15.84 -17.40 7.80
CA PHE A 23 -15.23 -16.15 7.36
C PHE A 23 -14.32 -16.37 6.13
N PHE A 24 -13.33 -17.25 6.21
CA PHE A 24 -12.39 -17.44 5.09
C PHE A 24 -13.04 -18.08 3.87
N LEU A 25 -13.87 -19.10 4.05
CA LEU A 25 -14.38 -19.89 2.93
C LEU A 25 -15.66 -19.29 2.34
N ASP A 26 -16.62 -18.91 3.18
CA ASP A 26 -17.92 -18.46 2.69
C ASP A 26 -17.95 -16.95 2.42
N SER A 27 -17.29 -16.15 3.26
CA SER A 27 -17.28 -14.68 3.11
C SER A 27 -16.19 -14.20 2.16
N LEU A 28 -14.95 -14.68 2.32
CA LEU A 28 -13.82 -14.28 1.48
C LEU A 28 -13.57 -15.20 0.27
N GLY A 29 -14.14 -16.41 0.26
CA GLY A 29 -14.06 -17.32 -0.88
C GLY A 29 -12.71 -18.00 -1.07
N PHE A 30 -11.89 -18.11 -0.02
CA PHE A 30 -10.65 -18.89 -0.08
C PHE A 30 -10.94 -20.40 -0.19
N ASP A 31 -10.00 -21.14 -0.78
CA ASP A 31 -10.09 -22.59 -0.82
C ASP A 31 -9.83 -23.21 0.57
N PRO A 32 -10.52 -24.31 0.92
CA PRO A 32 -10.33 -24.98 2.20
C PRO A 32 -8.91 -25.56 2.36
N PRO A 33 -8.46 -25.78 3.60
CA PRO A 33 -7.22 -26.52 3.86
C PRO A 33 -7.26 -27.93 3.26
N PRO A 34 -6.12 -28.53 2.87
CA PRO A 34 -6.11 -29.88 2.34
C PRO A 34 -6.55 -30.91 3.38
N ASP A 35 -7.33 -31.90 2.94
CA ASP A 35 -7.73 -33.06 3.75
C ASP A 35 -6.51 -33.94 4.09
N ASP A 36 -6.43 -34.42 5.33
CA ASP A 36 -5.37 -35.31 5.82
C ASP A 36 -5.86 -36.76 6.08
N GLY A 37 -7.08 -37.05 5.66
CA GLY A 37 -7.78 -38.32 5.70
C GLY A 37 -8.54 -38.54 7.01
N THR A 38 -7.96 -39.33 7.89
CA THR A 38 -8.52 -39.58 9.24
C THR A 38 -7.45 -39.43 10.31
N GLN A 39 -6.40 -38.68 10.01
CA GLN A 39 -5.45 -38.25 11.02
C GLN A 39 -6.19 -37.35 12.03
N GLY A 40 -5.72 -37.31 13.28
CA GLY A 40 -6.48 -36.72 14.39
C GLY A 40 -7.78 -37.41 14.80
N GLY A 41 -8.22 -38.44 14.06
CA GLY A 41 -9.33 -39.32 14.44
C GLY A 41 -10.66 -39.05 13.71
N SER A 42 -10.71 -38.08 12.79
CA SER A 42 -11.87 -37.85 11.91
C SER A 42 -11.42 -37.23 10.58
N GLY A 43 -12.34 -37.07 9.61
CA GLY A 43 -12.05 -36.33 8.36
C GLY A 43 -12.37 -34.84 8.45
N LYS A 44 -12.15 -34.25 9.62
CA LYS A 44 -12.30 -32.80 9.87
C LYS A 44 -10.92 -32.20 10.10
N TYR A 45 -10.79 -30.90 9.92
CA TYR A 45 -9.54 -30.20 10.21
C TYR A 45 -9.18 -30.30 11.69
N ASP A 46 -7.89 -30.52 11.96
CA ASP A 46 -7.37 -30.87 13.28
C ASP A 46 -6.91 -29.65 14.07
N ILE A 47 -7.45 -29.52 15.30
CA ILE A 47 -7.09 -28.46 16.25
C ILE A 47 -6.81 -29.09 17.60
N TYR A 48 -5.57 -28.96 18.06
CA TYR A 48 -5.10 -29.51 19.32
C TYR A 48 -4.97 -28.39 20.36
N LEU A 49 -5.38 -28.66 21.60
CA LEU A 49 -5.17 -27.78 22.73
C LEU A 49 -4.02 -28.31 23.58
N GLU A 50 -2.92 -27.57 23.66
CA GLU A 50 -1.69 -27.98 24.34
C GLU A 50 -1.15 -26.89 25.27
N ASN A 51 -0.33 -27.29 26.24
CA ASN A 51 0.47 -26.34 27.01
C ASN A 51 1.72 -25.96 26.23
N LEU A 52 1.63 -24.85 25.49
CA LEU A 52 2.71 -24.33 24.64
C LEU A 52 3.76 -23.56 25.46
N PRO A 53 5.00 -23.40 24.96
CA PRO A 53 5.98 -22.54 25.61
C PRO A 53 5.46 -21.10 25.75
N SER A 54 5.87 -20.40 26.80
CA SER A 54 5.27 -19.16 27.31
C SER A 54 5.09 -18.00 26.32
N GLN A 55 5.82 -17.99 25.21
CA GLN A 55 5.81 -16.93 24.20
C GLN A 55 4.95 -17.24 22.97
N TYR A 56 4.38 -18.44 22.86
CA TYR A 56 3.56 -18.84 21.72
C TYR A 56 2.08 -18.61 22.01
N PHE A 57 1.39 -17.98 21.07
CA PHE A 57 -0.07 -17.87 21.05
C PHE A 57 -0.67 -19.17 20.49
N ALA A 58 -0.12 -19.64 19.37
CA ALA A 58 -0.40 -20.93 18.77
C ALA A 58 0.70 -21.25 17.76
N ILE A 59 0.60 -22.39 17.08
CA ILE A 59 1.45 -22.76 15.94
C ILE A 59 0.66 -23.66 14.98
N THR A 60 0.67 -23.33 13.69
CA THR A 60 0.25 -24.22 12.61
C THR A 60 1.41 -25.06 12.09
N TYR A 61 1.24 -26.38 12.07
CA TYR A 61 2.23 -27.32 11.58
C TYR A 61 1.81 -27.93 10.27
N THR A 62 2.75 -28.14 9.35
CA THR A 62 2.54 -29.06 8.22
C THR A 62 2.61 -30.50 8.70
N SER A 63 1.83 -31.37 8.06
CA SER A 63 1.82 -32.81 8.30
C SER A 63 2.37 -33.56 7.08
N SER A 64 2.59 -34.87 7.25
CA SER A 64 3.06 -35.74 6.17
C SER A 64 1.93 -36.31 5.31
N ALA A 65 0.68 -35.83 5.47
CA ALA A 65 -0.43 -36.32 4.68
C ALA A 65 -0.29 -35.90 3.21
N GLU A 66 -0.62 -36.82 2.30
CA GLU A 66 -0.58 -36.53 0.87
C GLU A 66 -1.83 -35.72 0.48
N THR A 67 -1.62 -34.54 -0.09
CA THR A 67 -2.70 -33.63 -0.51
C THR A 67 -3.16 -33.84 -1.95
N GLY A 68 -2.47 -34.70 -2.71
CA GLY A 68 -2.70 -34.86 -4.15
C GLY A 68 -2.24 -33.68 -5.01
N SER A 69 -1.60 -32.67 -4.42
CA SER A 69 -1.05 -31.50 -5.11
C SER A 69 0.44 -31.35 -4.80
N SER A 70 1.20 -30.85 -5.77
CA SER A 70 2.65 -30.68 -5.65
C SER A 70 3.06 -29.40 -4.92
N SER A 71 2.13 -28.50 -4.63
CA SER A 71 2.41 -27.21 -3.96
C SER A 71 1.74 -27.08 -2.61
N SER A 72 0.76 -27.92 -2.28
CA SER A 72 0.01 -27.81 -1.03
C SER A 72 0.46 -28.82 0.02
N CYS A 73 0.44 -28.42 1.27
CA CYS A 73 0.76 -29.25 2.41
C CYS A 73 -0.47 -29.38 3.32
N ALA A 74 -0.78 -30.60 3.75
CA ALA A 74 -1.74 -30.79 4.82
C ALA A 74 -1.17 -30.19 6.12
N SER A 75 -2.05 -29.76 7.02
CA SER A 75 -1.66 -29.06 8.24
C SER A 75 -2.62 -29.33 9.38
N TYR A 76 -2.21 -28.96 10.59
CA TYR A 76 -3.04 -28.92 11.78
C TYR A 76 -2.61 -27.78 12.68
N ILE A 77 -3.48 -27.32 13.57
CA ILE A 77 -3.22 -26.20 14.47
C ILE A 77 -3.02 -26.70 15.89
N LYS A 78 -2.03 -26.13 16.58
CA LYS A 78 -1.89 -26.25 18.03
C LYS A 78 -2.19 -24.92 18.69
N MET A 79 -3.34 -24.83 19.33
CA MET A 79 -3.68 -23.72 20.19
C MET A 79 -3.21 -24.00 21.61
N ARG A 80 -2.93 -22.94 22.35
CA ARG A 80 -2.65 -23.04 23.77
C ARG A 80 -3.91 -23.32 24.61
N ASN A 81 -3.71 -23.93 25.76
CA ASN A 81 -4.77 -24.38 26.66
C ASN A 81 -5.20 -23.36 27.74
N ASP A 82 -4.58 -22.19 27.79
CA ASP A 82 -4.97 -21.02 28.61
C ASP A 82 -4.34 -19.75 28.04
N TYR A 83 -4.83 -18.55 28.41
CA TYR A 83 -4.26 -17.24 28.02
C TYR A 83 -3.66 -16.40 29.18
N ASP A 84 -3.21 -17.02 30.28
CA ASP A 84 -2.95 -16.31 31.55
C ASP A 84 -1.59 -15.60 31.67
N GLY A 85 -0.63 -15.89 30.78
CA GLY A 85 0.72 -15.33 30.81
C GLY A 85 0.80 -13.81 30.55
N SER A 86 1.91 -13.18 30.97
CA SER A 86 2.09 -11.72 30.82
C SER A 86 2.11 -11.23 29.37
N GLY A 87 2.45 -12.10 28.41
CA GLY A 87 2.44 -11.77 26.98
C GLY A 87 1.05 -11.55 26.38
N PHE A 88 -0.02 -11.89 27.12
CA PHE A 88 -1.41 -11.89 26.62
C PHE A 88 -2.29 -10.84 27.31
N GLN A 89 -1.75 -10.16 28.32
CA GLN A 89 -2.51 -9.26 29.21
C GLN A 89 -3.00 -7.98 28.54
N GLY A 90 -2.62 -7.72 27.28
CA GLY A 90 -3.18 -6.63 26.47
C GLY A 90 -4.63 -6.85 26.06
N HIS A 91 -5.09 -8.12 26.08
CA HIS A 91 -6.42 -8.52 25.62
C HIS A 91 -7.03 -9.55 26.57
N THR A 92 -8.35 -9.72 26.50
CA THR A 92 -9.07 -10.78 27.21
C THR A 92 -8.71 -12.16 26.64
N GLU A 93 -8.97 -13.23 27.39
CA GLU A 93 -8.76 -14.60 26.89
C GLU A 93 -9.52 -14.86 25.57
N LEU A 94 -10.75 -14.34 25.46
CA LEU A 94 -11.54 -14.50 24.24
C LEU A 94 -10.91 -13.74 23.06
N GLU A 95 -10.54 -12.47 23.25
CA GLU A 95 -9.91 -11.68 22.18
C GLU A 95 -8.60 -12.30 21.71
N ASN A 96 -7.78 -12.81 22.64
CA ASN A 96 -6.57 -13.53 22.25
C ASN A 96 -6.89 -14.82 21.47
N ILE A 97 -7.92 -15.58 21.87
CA ILE A 97 -8.38 -16.77 21.12
C ILE A 97 -8.80 -16.39 19.71
N GLN A 98 -9.58 -15.31 19.58
CA GLN A 98 -10.13 -14.79 18.32
C GLN A 98 -9.03 -14.45 17.31
N VAL A 99 -8.13 -13.52 17.64
CA VAL A 99 -7.06 -13.12 16.70
C VAL A 99 -6.11 -14.27 16.39
N THR A 100 -5.80 -15.11 17.38
CA THR A 100 -4.93 -16.28 17.16
C THR A 100 -5.59 -17.32 16.24
N ALA A 101 -6.89 -17.59 16.42
CA ALA A 101 -7.59 -18.58 15.60
C ALA A 101 -7.65 -18.15 14.14
N VAL A 102 -7.93 -16.87 13.86
CA VAL A 102 -7.92 -16.31 12.50
C VAL A 102 -6.54 -16.41 11.87
N HIS A 103 -5.51 -15.97 12.59
CA HIS A 103 -4.12 -15.99 12.13
C HIS A 103 -3.66 -17.41 11.72
N GLU A 104 -3.81 -18.38 12.63
CA GLU A 104 -3.34 -19.74 12.42
C GLU A 104 -4.19 -20.49 11.40
N PHE A 105 -5.51 -20.26 11.39
CA PHE A 105 -6.34 -20.85 10.36
C PHE A 105 -5.97 -20.30 8.98
N PHE A 106 -5.57 -19.03 8.86
CA PHE A 106 -5.09 -18.54 7.58
C PHE A 106 -3.80 -19.22 7.12
N HIS A 107 -2.88 -19.58 8.01
CA HIS A 107 -1.73 -20.42 7.63
C HIS A 107 -2.17 -21.77 7.04
N SER A 108 -3.23 -22.40 7.56
CA SER A 108 -3.76 -23.63 7.00
C SER A 108 -4.30 -23.45 5.56
N ILE A 109 -4.93 -22.30 5.30
CA ILE A 109 -5.38 -21.88 3.96
C ILE A 109 -4.17 -21.62 3.06
N GLN A 110 -3.18 -20.85 3.52
CA GLN A 110 -1.96 -20.57 2.78
C GLN A 110 -1.21 -21.85 2.38
N PHE A 111 -1.16 -22.86 3.26
CA PHE A 111 -0.62 -24.18 2.93
C PHE A 111 -1.44 -24.94 1.88
N ALA A 112 -2.72 -24.65 1.71
CA ALA A 112 -3.55 -25.14 0.59
C ALA A 112 -3.15 -24.49 -0.75
N TYR A 113 -2.72 -23.23 -0.72
CA TYR A 113 -2.26 -22.52 -1.91
C TYR A 113 -0.82 -22.89 -2.27
N ASN A 114 0.12 -22.66 -1.36
CA ASN A 114 1.54 -22.88 -1.61
C ASN A 114 2.33 -22.99 -0.28
N CYS A 115 2.75 -24.20 0.09
CA CYS A 115 3.58 -24.42 1.27
C CYS A 115 5.08 -24.17 1.05
N TYR A 116 5.48 -23.70 -0.13
CA TYR A 116 6.84 -23.21 -0.40
C TYR A 116 6.96 -21.69 -0.34
N GLU A 117 5.87 -21.00 0.00
CA GLU A 117 5.85 -19.55 0.09
C GLU A 117 6.81 -19.05 1.18
N ARG A 118 7.28 -17.81 1.03
CA ARG A 118 8.15 -17.17 2.01
C ARG A 118 7.42 -16.84 3.30
N TYR A 119 8.10 -16.99 4.44
CA TYR A 119 7.49 -16.74 5.74
C TYR A 119 7.01 -15.30 5.87
N TRP A 120 7.77 -14.34 5.33
CA TRP A 120 7.41 -12.94 5.53
C TRP A 120 6.00 -12.61 5.05
N THR A 121 5.59 -13.18 3.92
CA THR A 121 4.30 -12.90 3.29
C THR A 121 3.18 -13.74 3.87
N MET A 122 3.49 -14.96 4.34
CA MET A 122 2.55 -15.79 5.08
C MET A 122 2.12 -15.10 6.38
N GLU A 123 3.10 -14.61 7.14
CA GLU A 123 2.91 -13.98 8.44
C GLU A 123 2.26 -12.60 8.28
N ALA A 124 2.72 -11.78 7.33
CA ALA A 124 2.13 -10.47 7.05
C ALA A 124 0.64 -10.58 6.67
N ALA A 125 0.28 -11.55 5.82
CA ALA A 125 -1.11 -11.73 5.41
C ALA A 125 -1.96 -12.38 6.52
N ALA A 126 -1.38 -13.21 7.39
CA ALA A 126 -2.07 -13.74 8.58
C ALA A 126 -2.39 -12.62 9.57
N VAL A 127 -1.47 -11.70 9.82
CA VAL A 127 -1.71 -10.52 10.66
C VAL A 127 -2.78 -9.61 10.04
N TRP A 128 -2.77 -9.39 8.72
CA TRP A 128 -3.84 -8.64 8.04
C TRP A 128 -5.22 -9.27 8.30
N SER A 129 -5.33 -10.59 8.19
CA SER A 129 -6.61 -11.26 8.37
C SER A 129 -7.20 -11.13 9.78
N GLU A 130 -6.38 -10.87 10.81
CA GLU A 130 -6.84 -10.63 12.18
C GLU A 130 -7.79 -9.43 12.24
N ASP A 131 -7.45 -8.35 11.53
CA ASP A 131 -8.25 -7.12 11.46
C ASP A 131 -9.53 -7.32 10.65
N GLU A 132 -9.45 -8.06 9.56
CA GLU A 132 -10.58 -8.27 8.65
C GLU A 132 -11.79 -8.96 9.31
N LEU A 133 -11.54 -9.85 10.29
CA LEU A 133 -12.62 -10.46 11.07
C LEU A 133 -12.86 -9.74 12.41
N TYR A 134 -11.79 -9.20 13.03
CA TYR A 134 -11.81 -8.66 14.39
C TYR A 134 -11.22 -7.25 14.52
N ASP A 135 -11.65 -6.37 13.62
CA ASP A 135 -11.33 -4.92 13.51
C ASP A 135 -11.24 -4.20 14.87
N ASP A 136 -12.19 -4.44 15.79
CA ASP A 136 -12.21 -3.75 17.09
C ASP A 136 -11.07 -4.18 18.06
N ILE A 137 -10.40 -5.33 17.83
CA ILE A 137 -9.41 -5.89 18.78
C ILE A 137 -8.05 -5.22 18.66
N ASN A 138 -7.60 -4.91 17.43
CA ASN A 138 -6.36 -4.16 17.18
C ASN A 138 -5.08 -4.80 17.76
N ASP A 139 -4.99 -6.14 17.86
CA ASP A 139 -3.79 -6.82 18.41
C ASP A 139 -2.53 -6.53 17.55
N LEU A 140 -2.72 -6.51 16.23
CA LEU A 140 -1.71 -6.26 15.21
C LEU A 140 -0.96 -4.93 15.35
N TYR A 141 -1.56 -3.94 16.02
CA TYR A 141 -0.94 -2.64 16.28
C TYR A 141 0.39 -2.76 17.03
N ARG A 142 0.58 -3.84 17.79
CA ARG A 142 1.84 -4.14 18.50
C ARG A 142 3.06 -4.22 17.58
N TYR A 143 2.86 -4.55 16.30
CA TYR A 143 3.95 -4.71 15.34
C TYR A 143 4.37 -3.37 14.72
N MET A 144 3.45 -2.40 14.67
CA MET A 144 3.66 -1.13 13.97
C MET A 144 4.83 -0.29 14.51
N PRO A 145 5.03 -0.08 15.83
CA PRO A 145 6.11 0.78 16.31
C PRO A 145 7.48 0.34 15.82
N SER A 146 7.76 -0.96 15.91
CA SER A 146 9.04 -1.50 15.45
C SER A 146 9.19 -1.46 13.93
N TRP A 147 8.10 -1.57 13.18
CA TRP A 147 8.13 -1.54 11.72
C TRP A 147 8.33 -0.11 11.19
N PHE A 148 7.59 0.86 11.75
CA PHE A 148 7.66 2.28 11.38
C PHE A 148 9.01 2.93 11.75
N GLU A 149 9.68 2.45 12.80
CA GLU A 149 10.99 2.95 13.19
C GLU A 149 12.13 2.51 12.25
N TYR A 150 11.95 1.44 11.49
CA TYR A 150 12.98 0.88 10.60
C TYR A 150 12.54 0.83 9.13
N PRO A 151 12.22 1.98 8.50
CA PRO A 151 11.85 2.01 7.08
C PRO A 151 12.98 1.59 6.14
N ASN A 152 14.22 1.60 6.64
CA ASN A 152 15.41 1.14 5.94
C ASN A 152 15.56 -0.39 5.92
N ARG A 153 14.62 -1.14 6.50
CA ARG A 153 14.54 -2.61 6.37
C ARG A 153 13.70 -3.00 5.15
N PRO A 154 14.15 -4.02 4.39
CA PRO A 154 13.33 -4.61 3.33
C PRO A 154 12.01 -5.14 3.86
N ILE A 155 10.95 -5.00 3.06
CA ILE A 155 9.60 -5.49 3.39
C ILE A 155 9.55 -7.00 3.67
N ASP A 156 10.47 -7.77 3.07
CA ASP A 156 10.58 -9.22 3.17
C ASP A 156 11.56 -9.70 4.25
N THR A 157 11.90 -8.85 5.22
CA THR A 157 12.78 -9.24 6.32
C THR A 157 12.08 -10.25 7.26
N GLU A 158 12.44 -11.53 7.14
CA GLU A 158 11.94 -12.67 7.94
C GLU A 158 12.46 -12.66 9.39
N THR A 159 12.06 -11.64 10.15
CA THR A 159 12.21 -11.50 11.60
C THR A 159 10.86 -11.06 12.18
N THR A 160 10.79 -10.55 13.41
CA THR A 160 9.57 -9.90 13.90
C THR A 160 9.08 -8.74 13.01
N HIS A 161 9.93 -8.21 12.12
CA HIS A 161 9.55 -7.21 11.12
C HIS A 161 8.46 -7.69 10.16
N MET A 162 8.41 -8.99 9.83
CA MET A 162 7.44 -9.50 8.85
C MET A 162 5.99 -9.38 9.29
N TYR A 163 5.72 -9.49 10.61
CA TYR A 163 4.39 -9.28 11.15
C TYR A 163 3.91 -7.86 10.86
N GLY A 164 4.78 -6.85 11.04
CA GLY A 164 4.48 -5.45 10.72
C GLY A 164 4.33 -5.16 9.22
N SER A 165 4.78 -6.07 8.35
CA SER A 165 4.56 -5.95 6.90
C SER A 165 3.10 -6.20 6.51
N PHE A 166 2.20 -6.55 7.45
CA PHE A 166 0.75 -6.56 7.24
C PHE A 166 0.24 -5.24 6.63
N ILE A 167 0.89 -4.11 6.95
CA ILE A 167 0.48 -2.80 6.45
C ILE A 167 0.52 -2.68 4.92
N LEU A 168 1.32 -3.51 4.24
CA LEU A 168 1.26 -3.64 2.78
C LEU A 168 -0.05 -4.31 2.32
N TYR A 169 -0.47 -5.36 3.01
CA TYR A 169 -1.74 -6.05 2.75
C TYR A 169 -2.93 -5.15 3.09
N GLN A 170 -2.88 -4.42 4.20
CA GLN A 170 -3.85 -3.38 4.54
C GLN A 170 -3.98 -2.35 3.43
N TYR A 171 -2.85 -1.85 2.91
CA TYR A 171 -2.87 -0.90 1.80
C TYR A 171 -3.48 -1.50 0.52
N ILE A 172 -3.17 -2.77 0.22
CA ILE A 172 -3.72 -3.46 -0.95
C ILE A 172 -5.23 -3.67 -0.80
N ASP A 173 -5.68 -4.05 0.38
CA ASP A 173 -7.09 -4.22 0.71
C ASP A 173 -7.84 -2.89 0.51
N GLU A 174 -7.46 -1.85 1.24
CA GLU A 174 -8.18 -0.58 1.25
C GLU A 174 -8.19 0.14 -0.11
N HIS A 175 -7.11 0.00 -0.91
CA HIS A 175 -6.90 0.83 -2.10
C HIS A 175 -6.82 0.07 -3.42
N LEU A 176 -6.52 -1.22 -3.41
CA LEU A 176 -6.12 -1.98 -4.60
C LEU A 176 -6.95 -3.26 -4.82
N GLY A 177 -8.17 -3.31 -4.30
CA GLY A 177 -9.17 -4.31 -4.71
C GLY A 177 -9.75 -5.16 -3.59
N GLY A 178 -9.58 -4.75 -2.32
CA GLY A 178 -10.21 -5.41 -1.19
C GLY A 178 -9.62 -6.78 -0.87
N PRO A 179 -10.35 -7.59 -0.07
CA PRO A 179 -9.89 -8.91 0.34
C PRO A 179 -9.80 -9.88 -0.85
N ASP A 180 -10.59 -9.62 -1.89
CA ASP A 180 -10.53 -10.34 -3.17
C ASP A 180 -9.16 -10.22 -3.85
N MET A 181 -8.49 -9.06 -3.73
CA MET A 181 -7.14 -8.89 -4.25
C MET A 181 -6.14 -9.77 -3.48
N VAL A 182 -6.27 -9.83 -2.14
CA VAL A 182 -5.42 -10.70 -1.32
C VAL A 182 -5.60 -12.17 -1.72
N ARG A 183 -6.85 -12.61 -1.94
CA ARG A 183 -7.13 -13.95 -2.46
C ARG A 183 -6.50 -14.20 -3.84
N ALA A 184 -6.60 -13.24 -4.76
CA ALA A 184 -6.00 -13.35 -6.09
C ALA A 184 -4.46 -13.48 -6.03
N ILE A 185 -3.80 -12.82 -5.06
CA ILE A 185 -2.36 -12.99 -4.80
C ILE A 185 -2.05 -14.45 -4.42
N TRP A 186 -2.84 -15.06 -3.53
CA TRP A 186 -2.64 -16.45 -3.12
C TRP A 186 -2.96 -17.46 -4.24
N GLU A 187 -3.99 -17.22 -5.06
CA GLU A 187 -4.24 -18.00 -6.28
C GLU A 187 -3.05 -17.93 -7.26
N GLY A 188 -2.49 -16.73 -7.43
CA GLY A 188 -1.26 -16.50 -8.17
C GLY A 188 -0.08 -17.28 -7.58
N SER A 189 0.08 -17.25 -6.26
CA SER A 189 1.13 -18.00 -5.53
C SER A 189 1.03 -19.51 -5.79
N ARG A 190 -0.17 -20.11 -5.71
CA ARG A 190 -0.39 -21.51 -6.08
C ARG A 190 0.03 -21.79 -7.52
N SER A 191 -0.41 -20.96 -8.47
CA SER A 191 -0.14 -21.18 -9.90
C SER A 191 1.35 -21.13 -10.27
N MET A 192 2.14 -20.38 -9.49
CA MET A 192 3.57 -20.17 -9.70
C MET A 192 4.45 -20.89 -8.67
N ALA A 193 3.85 -21.71 -7.80
CA ALA A 193 4.51 -22.32 -6.66
C ALA A 193 5.84 -22.99 -7.05
N SER A 194 6.88 -22.71 -6.29
CA SER A 194 8.21 -23.21 -6.55
C SER A 194 8.96 -23.45 -5.24
N PRO A 195 9.57 -24.64 -5.05
CA PRO A 195 10.39 -24.90 -3.86
C PRO A 195 11.77 -24.22 -3.90
N VAL A 196 12.14 -23.59 -5.03
CA VAL A 196 13.49 -23.03 -5.24
C VAL A 196 13.49 -21.57 -5.65
N HIS A 197 12.38 -21.06 -6.20
CA HIS A 197 12.26 -19.67 -6.61
C HIS A 197 11.34 -18.92 -5.66
N ASN A 198 11.78 -17.75 -5.20
CA ASN A 198 10.91 -16.83 -4.50
C ASN A 198 9.89 -16.26 -5.49
N ILE A 199 8.60 -16.48 -5.22
CA ILE A 199 7.52 -16.02 -6.09
C ILE A 199 6.65 -14.95 -5.43
N SER A 200 6.87 -14.57 -4.16
CA SER A 200 5.98 -13.70 -3.38
C SER A 200 5.72 -12.37 -4.09
N PHE A 201 6.77 -11.72 -4.60
CA PHE A 201 6.62 -10.45 -5.31
C PHE A 201 5.95 -10.62 -6.67
N ARG A 202 6.19 -11.76 -7.33
CA ARG A 202 5.65 -12.04 -8.67
C ARG A 202 4.16 -12.38 -8.61
N SER A 203 3.70 -13.07 -7.56
CA SER A 203 2.27 -13.31 -7.33
C SER A 203 1.52 -12.01 -7.04
N MET A 204 2.09 -11.14 -6.20
CA MET A 204 1.57 -9.78 -5.96
C MET A 204 1.49 -8.98 -7.26
N ASP A 205 2.59 -8.91 -8.01
CA ASP A 205 2.65 -8.18 -9.27
C ASP A 205 1.60 -8.68 -10.26
N SER A 206 1.49 -10.01 -10.42
CA SER A 206 0.54 -10.63 -11.35
C SER A 206 -0.92 -10.34 -11.00
N ALA A 207 -1.29 -10.30 -9.72
CA ALA A 207 -2.66 -10.03 -9.28
C ALA A 207 -3.03 -8.55 -9.49
N LEU A 208 -2.12 -7.65 -9.11
CA LEU A 208 -2.31 -6.19 -9.13
C LEU A 208 -2.44 -5.61 -10.55
N VAL A 209 -2.01 -6.33 -11.60
CA VAL A 209 -2.25 -5.94 -13.00
C VAL A 209 -3.74 -5.70 -13.28
N SER A 210 -4.63 -6.45 -12.64
CA SER A 210 -6.09 -6.35 -12.85
C SER A 210 -6.67 -4.98 -12.47
N VAL A 211 -6.01 -4.26 -11.54
CA VAL A 211 -6.37 -2.90 -11.11
C VAL A 211 -5.40 -1.84 -11.65
N GLY A 212 -4.56 -2.20 -12.61
CA GLY A 212 -3.58 -1.28 -13.22
C GLY A 212 -2.41 -0.90 -12.31
N SER A 213 -2.16 -1.69 -11.26
CA SER A 213 -1.05 -1.50 -10.32
C SER A 213 0.02 -2.60 -10.50
N SER A 214 0.98 -2.63 -9.59
CA SER A 214 2.09 -3.58 -9.52
C SER A 214 2.54 -3.67 -8.07
N PHE A 215 3.33 -4.69 -7.71
CA PHE A 215 3.91 -4.77 -6.36
C PHE A 215 4.71 -3.50 -6.02
N ARG A 216 5.46 -2.96 -6.99
CA ARG A 216 6.29 -1.77 -6.83
C ARG A 216 5.45 -0.52 -6.59
N ASP A 217 4.36 -0.36 -7.34
CA ASP A 217 3.42 0.74 -7.17
C ASP A 217 2.74 0.67 -5.79
N ALA A 218 2.23 -0.50 -5.39
CA ALA A 218 1.65 -0.72 -4.06
C ALA A 218 2.64 -0.40 -2.93
N LEU A 219 3.88 -0.90 -3.02
CA LEU A 219 4.93 -0.63 -2.05
C LEU A 219 5.22 0.87 -1.95
N ASN A 220 5.42 1.56 -3.08
CA ASN A 220 5.74 2.99 -3.06
C ASN A 220 4.58 3.85 -2.54
N ARG A 221 3.33 3.52 -2.89
CA ARG A 221 2.16 4.23 -2.38
C ARG A 221 1.97 3.99 -0.89
N MET A 222 2.15 2.76 -0.41
CA MET A 222 2.15 2.46 1.02
C MET A 222 3.26 3.23 1.76
N ARG A 223 4.46 3.38 1.19
CA ARG A 223 5.54 4.21 1.82
C ARG A 223 5.15 5.69 1.90
N ILE A 224 4.44 6.22 0.90
CA ILE A 224 3.87 7.56 0.96
C ILE A 224 2.77 7.64 2.02
N ALA A 225 1.84 6.67 2.06
CA ALA A 225 0.76 6.59 3.04
C ALA A 225 1.30 6.53 4.47
N ASN A 226 2.39 5.79 4.72
CA ASN A 226 3.05 5.77 6.02
C ASN A 226 3.60 7.14 6.43
N ARG A 227 4.06 7.95 5.47
CA ARG A 227 4.54 9.31 5.76
C ARG A 227 3.40 10.29 5.96
N VAL A 228 2.30 10.14 5.23
CA VAL A 228 1.08 10.94 5.36
C VAL A 228 0.37 10.64 6.67
N LEU A 229 0.18 9.36 6.98
CA LEU A 229 -0.43 8.79 8.19
C LEU A 229 -1.71 9.53 8.58
N SER A 230 -2.73 9.47 7.72
CA SER A 230 -4.05 10.05 7.98
C SER A 230 -5.15 9.27 7.26
N SER A 231 -6.37 9.30 7.80
CA SER A 231 -7.59 8.80 7.14
C SER A 231 -8.33 9.88 6.36
N HIS A 232 -7.78 11.11 6.31
CA HIS A 232 -8.48 12.22 5.69
C HIS A 232 -8.64 12.03 4.17
N PRO A 233 -9.85 12.16 3.59
CA PRO A 233 -10.10 11.89 2.16
C PRO A 233 -9.24 12.68 1.17
N ASN A 234 -8.74 13.86 1.57
CA ASN A 234 -7.85 14.67 0.71
C ASN A 234 -6.44 14.08 0.55
N ALA A 235 -6.07 13.08 1.35
CA ALA A 235 -4.83 12.33 1.22
C ALA A 235 -4.98 11.11 0.30
N GLU A 236 -6.19 10.75 -0.14
CA GLU A 236 -6.44 9.60 -1.00
C GLU A 236 -5.57 9.64 -2.28
N PRO A 237 -4.97 8.50 -2.70
CA PRO A 237 -5.07 7.15 -2.14
C PRO A 237 -3.94 6.83 -1.13
N TYR A 238 -3.42 7.82 -0.40
CA TYR A 238 -2.31 7.68 0.53
C TYR A 238 -2.79 7.74 1.99
N THR A 239 -3.87 7.01 2.27
CA THR A 239 -4.57 6.99 3.55
C THR A 239 -4.52 5.60 4.17
N TYR A 240 -4.83 5.55 5.46
CA TYR A 240 -5.32 4.33 6.11
C TYR A 240 -6.62 4.66 6.82
N ALA A 241 -7.62 3.79 6.76
CA ALA A 241 -8.92 4.03 7.39
C ALA A 241 -8.80 4.33 8.89
N GLU A 242 -7.85 3.68 9.55
CA GLU A 242 -7.63 3.79 10.99
C GLU A 242 -6.40 4.63 11.39
N ALA A 243 -5.82 5.40 10.47
CA ALA A 243 -4.53 6.07 10.68
C ALA A 243 -4.43 6.89 12.00
N GLU A 244 -5.52 7.50 12.45
CA GLU A 244 -5.57 8.29 13.70
C GLU A 244 -5.54 7.44 14.98
N HIS A 245 -5.82 6.14 14.89
CA HIS A 245 -5.76 5.19 16.02
C HIS A 245 -4.44 4.41 16.09
N TYR A 246 -3.70 4.34 14.97
CA TYR A 246 -2.41 3.67 14.92
C TYR A 246 -1.43 4.24 15.98
N PRO A 247 -0.79 3.39 16.82
CA PRO A 247 0.03 3.84 17.93
C PRO A 247 1.46 4.20 17.50
N VAL A 248 1.57 4.91 16.37
CA VAL A 248 2.85 5.29 15.74
C VAL A 248 2.81 6.73 15.26
N SER A 249 4.00 7.29 15.07
CA SER A 249 4.18 8.49 14.25
C SER A 249 4.64 8.10 12.86
N ALA A 250 4.58 9.05 11.92
CA ALA A 250 5.17 8.89 10.60
C ALA A 250 6.66 8.44 10.70
N PRO A 251 7.16 7.65 9.73
CA PRO A 251 8.53 7.14 9.75
C PRO A 251 9.58 8.25 9.96
N PRO A 252 10.67 7.95 10.70
CA PRO A 252 11.70 8.92 11.00
C PRO A 252 12.43 9.38 9.73
N VAL A 253 12.76 10.67 9.70
CA VAL A 253 13.63 11.21 8.64
C VAL A 253 15.08 10.86 8.92
N ARG A 254 15.80 10.51 7.87
CA ARG A 254 17.21 10.16 7.89
C ARG A 254 18.09 11.40 8.02
N ASP A 255 17.72 12.49 7.37
CA ASP A 255 18.44 13.76 7.41
C ASP A 255 17.53 14.94 7.08
N ILE A 256 17.94 16.13 7.51
CA ILE A 256 17.33 17.41 7.12
C ILE A 256 18.33 18.11 6.18
N LEU A 257 17.92 18.32 4.94
CA LEU A 257 18.74 18.94 3.90
C LEU A 257 18.46 20.45 3.90
N PHE A 258 19.46 21.25 4.28
CA PHE A 258 19.35 22.70 4.26
C PHE A 258 19.78 23.23 2.89
N PHE A 259 18.90 23.98 2.22
CA PHE A 259 19.17 24.56 0.91
C PHE A 259 18.95 26.07 0.89
N GLU A 260 19.92 26.80 0.33
CA GLU A 260 19.88 28.23 0.07
C GLU A 260 20.24 28.48 -1.39
N ARG A 261 19.59 29.46 -2.03
CA ARG A 261 19.87 29.79 -3.44
C ARG A 261 21.35 30.09 -3.67
N GLY A 262 21.90 29.52 -4.74
CA GLY A 262 23.29 29.63 -5.14
C GLY A 262 24.26 28.72 -4.37
N GLN A 263 23.76 27.87 -3.45
CA GLN A 263 24.54 26.88 -2.72
C GLN A 263 24.05 25.46 -3.07
N PRO A 264 24.55 24.85 -4.17
CA PRO A 264 24.17 23.48 -4.50
C PRO A 264 24.60 22.51 -3.39
N LEU A 265 23.77 21.50 -3.13
CA LEU A 265 24.02 20.46 -2.14
C LEU A 265 23.94 19.09 -2.82
N ASP A 266 25.00 18.30 -2.65
CA ASP A 266 25.06 16.92 -3.09
C ASP A 266 25.15 15.99 -1.86
N LYS A 267 24.29 14.98 -1.78
CA LYS A 267 24.21 14.02 -0.68
C LYS A 267 24.26 12.60 -1.24
N VAL A 268 25.40 11.95 -1.04
CA VAL A 268 25.57 10.52 -1.37
C VAL A 268 25.07 9.65 -0.23
N GLU A 269 24.32 8.61 -0.57
CA GLU A 269 23.79 7.61 0.34
C GLU A 269 24.17 6.20 -0.13
N ARG A 270 24.54 5.33 0.81
CA ARG A 270 25.08 4.00 0.53
C ARG A 270 24.49 2.85 1.34
N THR A 271 23.36 3.10 2.01
CA THR A 271 22.73 2.08 2.87
C THR A 271 21.33 1.71 2.42
N LEU A 272 20.90 2.13 1.23
CA LEU A 272 19.61 1.72 0.69
C LEU A 272 19.72 0.28 0.21
N VAL A 273 18.72 -0.52 0.53
CA VAL A 273 18.62 -1.93 0.12
C VAL A 273 17.27 -2.14 -0.56
N LEU A 274 17.19 -3.15 -1.42
CA LEU A 274 15.98 -3.48 -2.18
C LEU A 274 14.71 -3.47 -1.29
N TYR A 275 13.66 -2.78 -1.73
CA TYR A 275 12.36 -2.64 -1.08
C TYR A 275 12.36 -1.92 0.29
N ALA A 276 13.49 -1.36 0.70
CA ALA A 276 13.57 -0.40 1.80
C ALA A 276 13.37 1.04 1.30
N SER A 277 13.17 1.95 2.25
CA SER A 277 13.00 3.38 1.98
C SER A 277 13.78 4.27 2.93
N HIS A 278 14.17 5.44 2.44
CA HIS A 278 14.67 6.55 3.24
C HIS A 278 13.73 7.75 3.13
N TYR A 279 13.57 8.46 4.25
CA TYR A 279 12.81 9.71 4.31
C TYR A 279 13.76 10.88 4.57
N TYR A 280 13.59 11.99 3.87
CA TYR A 280 14.32 13.23 4.13
C TYR A 280 13.34 14.37 4.32
N THR A 281 13.79 15.47 4.91
CA THR A 281 13.11 16.78 4.84
C THR A 281 14.05 17.77 4.17
N ILE A 282 13.51 18.74 3.44
CA ILE A 282 14.28 19.87 2.95
C ILE A 282 13.82 21.11 3.71
N ASP A 283 14.76 21.80 4.32
CA ASP A 283 14.56 23.12 4.91
C ASP A 283 15.09 24.18 3.94
N THR A 284 14.17 24.96 3.38
CA THR A 284 14.51 26.02 2.45
C THR A 284 13.44 27.10 2.40
N SER A 285 13.88 28.33 2.13
CA SER A 285 13.03 29.49 1.83
C SER A 285 13.14 29.93 0.36
N ASP A 286 13.94 29.22 -0.43
CA ASP A 286 14.12 29.43 -1.86
C ASP A 286 13.53 28.25 -2.64
N PRO A 287 13.02 28.47 -3.86
CA PRO A 287 12.72 27.38 -4.77
C PRO A 287 13.92 26.48 -4.98
N VAL A 288 13.71 25.17 -4.88
CA VAL A 288 14.74 24.14 -4.98
C VAL A 288 14.33 23.08 -5.98
N ARG A 289 15.29 22.66 -6.81
CA ARG A 289 15.15 21.50 -7.67
C ARG A 289 15.97 20.37 -7.10
N VAL A 290 15.28 19.28 -6.79
CA VAL A 290 15.86 18.05 -6.25
C VAL A 290 15.92 17.02 -7.36
N SER A 291 17.08 16.42 -7.59
CA SER A 291 17.21 15.23 -8.43
C SER A 291 17.81 14.07 -7.64
N ILE A 292 17.40 12.87 -8.01
CA ILE A 292 18.00 11.62 -7.53
C ILE A 292 18.78 10.98 -8.66
N LEU A 293 19.99 10.50 -8.38
CA LEU A 293 20.89 9.84 -9.31
C LEU A 293 21.30 8.49 -8.74
N ASP A 294 20.84 7.43 -9.36
CA ASP A 294 21.39 6.09 -9.16
C ASP A 294 22.87 6.06 -9.56
N GLN A 295 23.72 5.56 -8.67
CA GLN A 295 25.17 5.52 -8.87
C GLN A 295 25.65 4.22 -9.54
N ASP A 296 24.86 3.14 -9.48
CA ASP A 296 25.30 1.78 -9.78
C ASP A 296 24.37 1.03 -10.74
N GLY A 297 23.19 1.58 -11.02
CA GLY A 297 22.12 0.99 -11.81
C GLY A 297 21.35 1.98 -12.70
N PRO A 298 20.33 1.49 -13.41
CA PRO A 298 19.42 2.36 -14.14
C PRO A 298 18.52 3.14 -13.18
N GLN A 299 18.25 4.41 -13.48
CA GLN A 299 17.40 5.29 -12.65
C GLN A 299 16.02 4.70 -12.29
N THR A 300 15.50 3.78 -13.09
CA THR A 300 14.25 3.06 -12.82
C THR A 300 14.30 2.21 -11.55
N ASP A 301 15.49 1.91 -11.02
CA ASP A 301 15.68 1.10 -9.82
C ASP A 301 15.36 1.89 -8.54
N LEU A 302 15.32 3.22 -8.65
CA LEU A 302 14.97 4.14 -7.59
C LEU A 302 13.62 4.80 -7.85
N PHE A 303 12.86 4.97 -6.78
CA PHE A 303 11.66 5.79 -6.72
C PHE A 303 11.95 7.03 -5.87
N MET A 304 11.46 8.19 -6.29
CA MET A 304 11.44 9.40 -5.48
C MET A 304 10.07 10.08 -5.56
N ALA A 305 9.54 10.40 -4.38
CA ALA A 305 8.39 11.28 -4.21
C ALA A 305 8.72 12.43 -3.26
N ALA A 306 8.19 13.62 -3.54
CA ALA A 306 8.10 14.70 -2.58
C ALA A 306 6.65 14.79 -2.10
N VAL A 307 6.46 14.73 -0.79
CA VAL A 307 5.15 14.75 -0.12
C VAL A 307 5.15 15.95 0.82
N PHE A 308 4.17 16.83 0.70
CA PHE A 308 4.03 17.94 1.65
C PHE A 308 2.58 18.19 2.01
N LYS A 309 2.37 18.50 3.29
CA LYS A 309 1.08 18.95 3.82
C LYS A 309 1.01 20.47 3.75
N HIS A 310 0.00 21.02 3.08
CA HIS A 310 -0.16 22.46 2.93
C HIS A 310 -0.38 23.16 4.26
N SER A 311 0.22 24.34 4.41
CA SER A 311 0.15 25.12 5.66
C SER A 311 -1.30 25.43 6.06
N GLY A 312 -1.71 25.02 7.26
CA GLY A 312 -3.05 25.30 7.78
C GLY A 312 -4.20 24.66 6.99
N SER A 313 -3.91 23.66 6.14
CA SER A 313 -4.90 22.92 5.36
C SER A 313 -4.92 21.43 5.75
N THR A 314 -5.97 20.74 5.31
CA THR A 314 -6.09 19.28 5.29
C THR A 314 -5.74 18.72 3.91
N ASP A 315 -4.94 19.42 3.12
CA ASP A 315 -4.51 18.98 1.80
C ASP A 315 -3.04 18.56 1.78
N TRP A 316 -2.76 17.57 0.93
CA TRP A 316 -1.41 17.11 0.64
C TRP A 316 -1.14 17.21 -0.86
N THR A 317 0.11 17.46 -1.20
CA THR A 317 0.61 17.31 -2.57
C THR A 317 1.67 16.23 -2.60
N ILE A 318 1.56 15.35 -3.60
CA ILE A 318 2.54 14.32 -3.90
C ILE A 318 3.08 14.60 -5.31
N LEU A 319 4.40 14.80 -5.42
CA LEU A 319 5.10 14.92 -6.69
C LEU A 319 6.03 13.72 -6.82
N THR A 320 6.01 13.04 -7.96
CA THR A 320 6.90 11.89 -8.22
C THR A 320 7.76 12.13 -9.44
N GLY A 321 9.00 11.65 -9.41
CA GLY A 321 9.90 11.70 -10.55
C GLY A 321 11.37 11.70 -10.12
N HIS A 322 12.28 11.63 -11.09
CA HIS A 322 13.72 11.68 -10.82
C HIS A 322 14.27 13.11 -10.67
N GLU A 323 13.45 14.11 -11.02
CA GLU A 323 13.71 15.53 -10.81
C GLU A 323 12.38 16.19 -10.39
N ILE A 324 12.39 16.89 -9.26
CA ILE A 324 11.21 17.54 -8.68
C ILE A 324 11.59 18.97 -8.32
N ASN A 325 10.79 19.94 -8.78
CA ASN A 325 10.88 21.33 -8.36
C ASN A 325 9.93 21.56 -7.18
N LEU A 326 10.42 22.20 -6.12
CA LEU A 326 9.69 22.53 -4.91
C LEU A 326 9.81 24.03 -4.68
N ASP A 327 8.69 24.72 -4.51
CA ASP A 327 8.64 26.15 -4.23
C ASP A 327 8.02 26.40 -2.84
N PRO A 328 8.78 26.91 -1.86
CA PRO A 328 8.26 27.25 -0.53
C PRO A 328 7.09 28.22 -0.53
N ASP A 329 6.87 28.97 -1.62
CA ASP A 329 5.69 29.84 -1.77
C ASP A 329 4.37 29.07 -1.75
N PHE A 330 4.39 27.74 -1.99
CA PHE A 330 3.23 26.88 -1.78
C PHE A 330 2.82 26.75 -0.31
N GLY A 331 3.76 26.93 0.62
CA GLY A 331 3.53 26.84 2.05
C GLY A 331 3.20 25.43 2.52
N TRP A 332 4.06 24.85 3.36
CA TRP A 332 3.83 23.52 3.92
C TRP A 332 4.07 23.48 5.43
N ASP A 333 3.18 22.78 6.15
CA ASP A 333 3.40 22.44 7.56
C ASP A 333 4.63 21.53 7.70
N TRP A 334 4.80 20.64 6.73
CA TRP A 334 5.96 19.77 6.59
C TRP A 334 6.13 19.32 5.14
N LEU A 335 7.39 19.05 4.77
CA LEU A 335 7.81 18.48 3.50
C LEU A 335 8.65 17.23 3.76
N SER A 336 8.47 16.19 2.96
CA SER A 336 9.32 15.01 3.01
C SER A 336 9.60 14.43 1.63
N LEU A 337 10.85 14.06 1.40
CA LEU A 337 11.20 13.18 0.30
C LEU A 337 11.10 11.72 0.75
N VAL A 338 10.46 10.89 -0.06
CA VAL A 338 10.41 9.43 0.09
C VAL A 338 11.25 8.83 -1.03
N ILE A 339 12.29 8.08 -0.68
CA ILE A 339 13.18 7.42 -1.62
C ILE A 339 13.12 5.92 -1.38
N SER A 340 12.84 5.12 -2.40
CA SER A 340 12.71 3.67 -2.27
C SER A 340 13.50 2.95 -3.35
N ALA A 341 14.11 1.82 -2.99
CA ALA A 341 14.63 0.87 -3.97
C ALA A 341 13.48 -0.04 -4.44
N GLN A 342 13.25 -0.13 -5.75
CA GLN A 342 12.05 -0.78 -6.30
C GLN A 342 12.31 -1.83 -7.39
N ASN A 343 13.53 -1.96 -7.91
CA ASN A 343 13.83 -2.92 -8.96
C ASN A 343 14.96 -3.86 -8.53
N ASP A 344 14.77 -5.14 -8.79
CA ASP A 344 15.63 -6.25 -8.39
C ASP A 344 16.67 -6.62 -9.47
N SER A 345 16.77 -5.83 -10.56
CA SER A 345 17.78 -6.03 -11.60
C SER A 345 19.20 -5.70 -11.14
N GLY A 346 19.33 -4.76 -10.20
CA GLY A 346 20.59 -4.35 -9.59
C GLY A 346 20.93 -5.15 -8.34
N THR A 347 22.17 -4.96 -7.86
CA THR A 347 22.62 -5.48 -6.55
C THR A 347 22.96 -4.37 -5.57
N ASP A 348 22.83 -3.12 -6.01
CA ASP A 348 23.18 -1.92 -5.28
C ASP A 348 22.14 -0.84 -5.63
N TRP A 349 21.79 -0.02 -4.65
CA TRP A 349 20.84 1.09 -4.76
C TRP A 349 21.42 2.36 -4.11
N ASP A 350 22.75 2.45 -4.05
CA ASP A 350 23.50 3.67 -3.76
C ASP A 350 22.99 4.81 -4.66
N TYR A 351 22.72 5.97 -4.06
CA TYR A 351 22.19 7.12 -4.78
C TYR A 351 22.81 8.42 -4.32
N GLU A 352 22.72 9.42 -5.17
CA GLU A 352 23.07 10.80 -4.88
C GLU A 352 21.82 11.67 -5.03
N LEU A 353 21.48 12.41 -3.97
CA LEU A 353 20.54 13.52 -4.05
C LEU A 353 21.30 14.79 -4.38
N ARG A 354 20.80 15.51 -5.37
CA ARG A 354 21.36 16.79 -5.79
C ARG A 354 20.31 17.87 -5.72
N LEU A 355 20.56 18.89 -4.90
CA LEU A 355 19.72 20.06 -4.73
C LEU A 355 20.41 21.25 -5.40
N ILE A 356 19.72 21.88 -6.33
CA ILE A 356 20.16 23.08 -7.04
C ILE A 356 19.05 24.13 -7.08
N ASP A 357 19.37 25.33 -7.55
CA ASP A 357 18.41 26.41 -7.70
C ASP A 357 17.17 25.94 -8.48
N GLY A 358 16.01 26.05 -7.83
CA GLY A 358 14.72 25.78 -8.42
C GLY A 358 14.16 26.99 -9.17
N GLU A 359 13.04 26.74 -9.83
CA GLU A 359 12.22 27.77 -10.46
C GLU A 359 11.08 28.13 -9.52
N SER A 360 10.70 29.41 -9.48
CA SER A 360 9.46 29.76 -8.80
C SER A 360 8.29 29.20 -9.59
N ASP A 361 7.43 28.46 -8.89
CA ASP A 361 6.27 27.78 -9.43
C ASP A 361 5.01 28.38 -8.81
N ASN A 362 4.10 28.80 -9.68
CA ASN A 362 2.83 29.38 -9.25
C ASN A 362 1.62 28.46 -9.49
N LEU A 363 1.85 27.25 -10.01
CA LEU A 363 0.82 26.35 -10.50
C LEU A 363 1.23 24.88 -10.31
N ILE A 364 0.42 24.11 -9.58
CA ILE A 364 0.51 22.64 -9.49
C ILE A 364 -0.74 22.05 -10.14
N VAL A 365 -0.57 20.99 -10.93
CA VAL A 365 -1.66 20.29 -11.61
C VAL A 365 -1.60 18.81 -11.25
N GLY A 366 -2.66 18.31 -10.61
CA GLY A 366 -2.82 16.91 -10.25
C GLY A 366 -3.03 16.00 -11.48
N ASP A 367 -3.30 14.73 -11.22
CA ASP A 367 -3.60 13.77 -12.27
C ASP A 367 -5.07 13.84 -12.72
N LEU A 368 -5.32 13.26 -13.90
CA LEU A 368 -6.67 13.15 -14.47
C LEU A 368 -7.36 11.92 -13.90
N PHE A 369 -8.52 12.12 -13.28
CA PHE A 369 -9.34 11.01 -12.77
C PHE A 369 -10.82 11.18 -13.11
N PRO A 370 -11.54 10.14 -13.57
CA PRO A 370 -11.02 8.85 -13.99
C PRO A 370 -10.27 8.95 -15.34
N ASN A 371 -9.29 8.06 -15.55
CA ASN A 371 -8.58 7.94 -16.83
C ASN A 371 -8.02 6.51 -16.99
N PRO A 372 -8.60 5.65 -17.86
CA PRO A 372 -9.59 5.96 -18.89
C PRO A 372 -10.98 6.28 -18.33
N VAL A 373 -11.72 7.13 -19.03
CA VAL A 373 -13.13 7.43 -18.76
C VAL A 373 -13.98 6.38 -19.43
N THR A 374 -14.67 5.57 -18.63
CA THR A 374 -15.57 4.49 -19.10
C THR A 374 -17.03 4.73 -18.73
N THR A 375 -17.29 5.66 -17.79
CA THR A 375 -18.62 6.07 -17.35
C THR A 375 -18.99 7.45 -17.92
N ASP A 376 -20.20 7.92 -17.65
CA ASP A 376 -20.63 9.29 -18.01
C ASP A 376 -20.09 10.37 -17.04
N ASP A 377 -19.30 9.98 -16.04
CA ASP A 377 -18.71 10.90 -15.07
C ASP A 377 -17.67 11.83 -15.72
N PRO A 378 -17.56 13.09 -15.26
CA PRO A 378 -16.56 13.99 -15.78
C PRO A 378 -15.15 13.55 -15.37
N VAL A 379 -14.19 13.81 -16.26
CA VAL A 379 -12.77 13.86 -15.88
C VAL A 379 -12.57 15.06 -14.96
N GLN A 380 -11.86 14.84 -13.88
CA GLN A 380 -11.53 15.84 -12.89
C GLN A 380 -10.00 16.00 -12.82
N VAL A 381 -9.57 17.22 -12.54
CA VAL A 381 -8.17 17.53 -12.22
C VAL A 381 -8.14 18.68 -11.22
N ARG A 382 -7.42 18.47 -10.11
CA ARG A 382 -7.14 19.53 -9.13
C ARG A 382 -5.98 20.40 -9.63
N ILE A 383 -6.13 21.70 -9.46
CA ILE A 383 -5.18 22.71 -9.88
C ILE A 383 -4.98 23.67 -8.71
N PHE A 384 -3.78 23.66 -8.14
CA PHE A 384 -3.43 24.55 -7.05
C PHE A 384 -2.66 25.76 -7.57
N VAL A 385 -3.12 26.95 -7.22
CA VAL A 385 -2.63 28.24 -7.73
C VAL A 385 -2.22 29.10 -6.55
N VAL A 386 -0.99 29.61 -6.54
CA VAL A 386 -0.44 30.35 -5.37
C VAL A 386 -0.17 31.82 -5.61
N ALA A 387 -0.17 32.26 -6.86
CA ALA A 387 -0.07 33.66 -7.19
C ALA A 387 -1.20 34.04 -8.15
N PRO A 388 -1.70 35.29 -8.07
CA PRO A 388 -2.75 35.77 -8.96
C PRO A 388 -2.33 35.60 -10.42
N GLN A 389 -3.13 34.86 -11.19
CA GLN A 389 -2.87 34.58 -12.59
C GLN A 389 -4.13 34.07 -13.29
N THR A 390 -4.09 34.00 -14.62
CA THR A 390 -5.10 33.27 -15.39
C THR A 390 -4.61 31.87 -15.69
N VAL A 391 -5.38 30.86 -15.27
CA VAL A 391 -5.16 29.46 -15.64
C VAL A 391 -5.98 29.12 -16.87
N TYR A 392 -5.37 28.40 -17.79
CA TYR A 392 -5.98 27.92 -19.02
C TYR A 392 -5.92 26.41 -19.09
N ALA A 393 -6.94 25.81 -19.68
CA ALA A 393 -6.94 24.40 -20.05
C ALA A 393 -7.43 24.22 -21.49
N ARG A 394 -6.80 23.31 -22.23
CA ARG A 394 -7.15 22.98 -23.61
C ARG A 394 -7.08 21.49 -23.82
N ILE A 395 -8.01 20.95 -24.60
CA ILE A 395 -7.98 19.54 -24.99
C ILE A 395 -7.84 19.45 -26.50
N TYR A 396 -6.96 18.57 -26.96
CA TYR A 396 -6.71 18.28 -28.36
C TYR A 396 -6.97 16.80 -28.66
N ASN A 397 -7.41 16.49 -29.87
CA ASN A 397 -7.38 15.12 -30.38
C ASN A 397 -5.97 14.72 -30.85
N VAL A 398 -5.77 13.45 -31.22
CA VAL A 398 -4.48 12.94 -31.74
C VAL A 398 -3.99 13.62 -33.02
N LEU A 399 -4.85 14.36 -33.73
CA LEU A 399 -4.48 15.16 -34.91
C LEU A 399 -4.02 16.58 -34.53
N GLY A 400 -3.94 16.90 -33.23
CA GLY A 400 -3.60 18.24 -32.73
C GLY A 400 -4.72 19.27 -32.86
N GLN A 401 -5.94 18.84 -33.18
CA GLN A 401 -7.09 19.76 -33.29
C GLN A 401 -7.68 20.02 -31.91
N ARG A 402 -7.82 21.29 -31.54
CA ARG A 402 -8.43 21.70 -30.27
C ARG A 402 -9.93 21.37 -30.26
N VAL A 403 -10.34 20.54 -29.32
CA VAL A 403 -11.74 20.13 -29.12
C VAL A 403 -12.43 20.92 -28.01
N TRP A 404 -11.68 21.36 -27.00
CA TRP A 404 -12.23 22.07 -25.84
C TRP A 404 -11.23 23.07 -25.27
N SER A 405 -11.74 24.08 -24.59
CA SER A 405 -10.96 25.11 -23.90
C SER A 405 -11.70 25.63 -22.67
N TRP A 406 -10.92 26.02 -21.66
CA TRP A 406 -11.37 26.64 -20.42
C TRP A 406 -10.33 27.66 -19.97
N GLU A 407 -10.81 28.69 -19.29
CA GLU A 407 -10.01 29.74 -18.69
C GLU A 407 -10.64 30.14 -17.36
N HIS A 408 -9.80 30.45 -16.38
CA HIS A 408 -10.23 30.90 -15.07
C HIS A 408 -9.21 31.86 -14.49
N GLU A 409 -9.68 33.01 -14.04
CA GLU A 409 -8.86 34.02 -13.39
C GLU A 409 -8.85 33.78 -11.89
N VAL A 410 -7.65 33.71 -11.32
CA VAL A 410 -7.42 33.49 -9.89
C VAL A 410 -6.80 34.75 -9.32
N SER A 411 -7.47 35.38 -8.36
CA SER A 411 -7.04 36.66 -7.77
C SER A 411 -6.29 36.51 -6.46
N GLU A 412 -6.43 35.37 -5.79
CA GLU A 412 -5.79 34.99 -4.52
C GLU A 412 -5.46 33.49 -4.60
N PRO A 413 -4.54 32.95 -3.79
CA PRO A 413 -4.26 31.52 -3.80
C PRO A 413 -5.55 30.68 -3.70
N ASP A 414 -5.70 29.70 -4.59
CA ASP A 414 -6.94 28.91 -4.72
C ASP A 414 -6.67 27.47 -5.16
N ASP A 415 -7.56 26.56 -4.74
CA ASP A 415 -7.58 25.16 -5.17
C ASP A 415 -8.79 24.91 -6.07
N LEU A 416 -8.51 24.80 -7.36
CA LEU A 416 -9.53 24.67 -8.39
C LEU A 416 -9.69 23.21 -8.78
N THR A 417 -10.93 22.74 -8.89
CA THR A 417 -11.22 21.47 -9.58
C THR A 417 -11.81 21.75 -10.96
N LEU A 418 -11.10 21.33 -12.00
CA LEU A 418 -11.56 21.42 -13.38
C LEU A 418 -12.29 20.14 -13.80
N TYR A 419 -13.49 20.30 -14.33
CA TYR A 419 -14.33 19.19 -14.82
C TYR A 419 -14.46 19.19 -16.35
N TRP A 420 -14.23 18.04 -16.99
CA TRP A 420 -14.49 17.83 -18.42
C TRP A 420 -15.39 16.62 -18.69
N TYR A 421 -16.57 16.88 -19.24
CA TYR A 421 -17.63 15.90 -19.50
C TYR A 421 -17.52 15.21 -20.88
N GLY A 422 -16.33 15.09 -21.46
CA GLY A 422 -16.16 14.46 -22.78
C GLY A 422 -16.90 15.20 -23.91
N LYS A 423 -17.01 16.54 -23.83
CA LYS A 423 -17.72 17.39 -24.79
C LYS A 423 -16.80 18.46 -25.38
N ASN A 424 -17.02 18.81 -26.65
CA ASN A 424 -16.31 19.91 -27.29
C ASN A 424 -16.83 21.29 -26.84
N SER A 425 -16.20 22.38 -27.29
CA SER A 425 -16.63 23.76 -26.99
C SER A 425 -18.05 24.11 -27.45
N GLN A 426 -18.67 23.29 -28.32
CA GLN A 426 -20.07 23.43 -28.76
C GLN A 426 -21.03 22.55 -27.95
N ARG A 427 -20.57 21.96 -26.83
CA ARG A 427 -21.31 21.03 -25.97
C ARG A 427 -21.74 19.73 -26.66
N LYS A 428 -21.13 19.38 -27.79
CA LYS A 428 -21.36 18.09 -28.47
C LYS A 428 -20.39 17.06 -27.93
N ALA A 429 -20.87 15.83 -27.76
CA ALA A 429 -20.06 14.67 -27.43
C ALA A 429 -18.88 14.53 -28.40
N VAL A 430 -17.67 14.33 -27.88
CA VAL A 430 -16.53 13.92 -28.71
C VAL A 430 -16.47 12.40 -28.79
N SER A 431 -15.85 11.87 -29.86
CA SER A 431 -15.74 10.43 -30.10
C SER A 431 -14.87 9.74 -29.04
N SER A 432 -15.03 8.43 -28.87
CA SER A 432 -14.07 7.62 -28.13
C SER A 432 -12.67 7.76 -28.75
N GLY A 433 -11.63 7.76 -27.91
CA GLY A 433 -10.25 7.90 -28.36
C GLY A 433 -9.32 8.51 -27.32
N THR A 434 -8.06 8.70 -27.72
CA THR A 434 -7.05 9.42 -26.93
C THR A 434 -7.09 10.91 -27.22
N TYR A 435 -6.97 11.70 -26.15
CA TYR A 435 -6.91 13.15 -26.13
C TYR A 435 -5.68 13.60 -25.35
N LEU A 436 -5.25 14.84 -25.59
CA LEU A 436 -4.21 15.52 -24.83
C LEU A 436 -4.81 16.73 -24.14
N MET A 437 -4.77 16.77 -22.81
CA MET A 437 -5.14 17.93 -22.02
C MET A 437 -3.88 18.73 -21.66
N GLU A 438 -3.81 19.98 -22.11
CA GLU A 438 -2.81 20.95 -21.68
C GLU A 438 -3.43 21.88 -20.63
N ILE A 439 -2.77 22.06 -19.49
CA ILE A 439 -3.14 23.02 -18.44
C ILE A 439 -1.95 23.94 -18.22
N TYR A 440 -2.13 25.25 -18.24
CA TYR A 440 -1.02 26.19 -18.13
C TYR A 440 -1.43 27.52 -17.50
N GLY A 441 -0.47 28.14 -16.82
CA GLY A 441 -0.57 29.46 -16.22
C GLY A 441 0.44 30.42 -16.87
N GLU A 442 0.93 31.40 -16.11
CA GLU A 442 1.93 32.36 -16.61
C GLU A 442 3.28 31.72 -16.90
N ASN A 443 3.78 30.89 -15.96
CA ASN A 443 5.16 30.40 -15.99
C ASN A 443 5.28 28.91 -16.32
N ARG A 444 4.19 28.13 -16.20
CA ARG A 444 4.19 26.69 -16.41
C ARG A 444 3.13 26.17 -17.36
N ARG A 445 3.45 25.05 -17.99
CA ARG A 445 2.53 24.23 -18.79
C ARG A 445 2.68 22.76 -18.43
N PHE A 446 1.56 22.12 -18.20
CA PHE A 446 1.39 20.70 -17.97
C PHE A 446 0.67 20.08 -19.15
N SER A 447 1.05 18.85 -19.48
CA SER A 447 0.41 18.05 -20.53
C SER A 447 0.09 16.68 -19.97
N ARG A 448 -1.15 16.23 -20.15
CA ARG A 448 -1.65 14.94 -19.65
C ARG A 448 -2.39 14.20 -20.76
N ARG A 449 -2.12 12.91 -20.90
CA ARG A 449 -2.84 12.03 -21.84
C ARG A 449 -4.14 11.59 -21.20
N LEU A 450 -5.22 11.64 -21.96
CA LEU A 450 -6.57 11.28 -21.55
C LEU A 450 -7.15 10.24 -22.50
N THR A 451 -7.81 9.21 -21.99
CA THR A 451 -8.51 8.20 -22.81
C THR A 451 -9.99 8.23 -22.49
N LEU A 452 -10.83 8.45 -23.51
CA LEU A 452 -12.30 8.43 -23.41
C LEU A 452 -12.84 7.21 -24.15
N LEU A 453 -13.59 6.37 -23.46
CA LEU A 453 -14.25 5.18 -24.01
C LEU A 453 -15.75 5.29 -23.76
N ARG A 454 -16.50 5.68 -24.78
CA ARG A 454 -17.96 5.60 -24.73
C ARG A 454 -18.41 4.16 -25.04
N PRO A 455 -19.44 3.64 -24.34
CA PRO A 455 -20.10 2.40 -24.72
C PRO A 455 -20.48 2.44 -26.21
N SER A 456 -20.32 1.31 -26.89
CA SER A 456 -20.93 1.17 -28.23
C SER A 456 -22.42 0.97 -28.02
N ASP A 457 -23.25 1.77 -28.69
CA ASP A 457 -24.70 1.52 -28.78
C ASP A 457 -25.00 0.14 -29.41
#